data_AF-A0A352PZZ0-F1
#
_entry.id   AF-A0A352PZZ0-F1
#
_cell.length_a   1.000
_cell.length_b   1.000
_cell.length_c   1.000
_cell.angle_alpha   90.00
_cell.angle_beta   90.00
_cell.angle_gamma   90.00
#
_symmetry.space_group_name_H-M   'P 1'
#
loop_
_entity.id
_entity.type
_entity.pdbx_description
1 polymer ?
#
loop_
_entity_poly.entity_id
_entity_poly.type
_entity_poly.pdbx_seq_one_letter_code
_entity_poly.pdbx_strand_id
1 'polypeptide(L)'
;ALPGVGHKTASVVMSQAFGHPAFPVDTHIHRLAQRWGLSNGKNVVQTEKDLKRLFPKEKWNDLHLQIIYYGREFCTARGCDGTVCEICTTCYPKRKTPVKNRRP
;
A
#
# COMPACT_ATOMS: atom_id res chain seq x y z
N ALA A 1 9.91 28.43 -3.45
CA ALA A 1 9.31 27.12 -3.76
C ALA A 1 10.10 26.49 -4.89
N LEU A 2 10.66 25.30 -4.71
CA LEU A 2 11.47 24.63 -5.74
C LEU A 2 10.56 24.06 -6.85
N PRO A 3 10.87 24.30 -8.14
CA PRO A 3 10.07 23.78 -9.23
C PRO A 3 10.32 22.27 -9.40
N GLY A 4 9.26 21.46 -9.38
CA GLY A 4 9.34 20.02 -9.72
C GLY A 4 9.13 19.04 -8.57
N VAL A 5 8.95 19.51 -7.33
CA VAL A 5 8.67 18.64 -6.18
C VAL A 5 7.16 18.60 -5.94
N GLY A 6 6.48 17.61 -6.52
CA GLY A 6 5.08 17.34 -6.19
C GLY A 6 4.91 16.95 -4.73
N HIS A 7 3.68 17.08 -4.19
CA HIS A 7 3.34 16.73 -2.80
C HIS A 7 3.88 15.36 -2.33
N LYS A 8 4.00 14.38 -3.24
CA LYS A 8 4.57 13.05 -2.94
C LYS A 8 6.06 13.09 -2.64
N THR A 9 6.84 13.83 -3.42
CA THR A 9 8.30 13.90 -3.26
C THR A 9 8.65 14.66 -1.98
N ALA A 10 7.87 15.69 -1.62
CA ALA A 10 8.03 16.40 -0.36
C ALA A 10 7.77 15.48 0.85
N SER A 11 6.73 14.65 0.83
CA SER A 11 6.45 13.73 1.95
C SER A 11 7.48 12.62 2.11
N VAL A 12 8.03 12.09 1.00
CA VAL A 12 9.09 11.07 1.05
C VAL A 12 10.40 11.66 1.59
N VAL A 13 10.77 12.87 1.15
CA VAL A 13 11.97 13.57 1.64
C VAL A 13 11.81 13.99 3.10
N MET A 14 10.63 14.48 3.52
CA MET A 14 10.39 14.85 4.92
C MET A 14 10.39 13.63 5.86
N SER A 15 9.85 12.49 5.41
CA SER A 15 9.86 11.24 6.18
C SER A 15 11.25 10.61 6.30
N GLN A 16 12.10 10.75 5.28
CA GLN A 16 13.47 10.23 5.29
C GLN A 16 14.46 11.18 5.97
N ALA A 17 14.25 12.50 5.92
CA ALA A 17 15.18 13.50 6.45
C ALA A 17 14.95 13.91 7.91
N PHE A 18 13.73 13.76 8.46
CA PHE A 18 13.40 14.33 9.79
C PHE A 18 13.10 13.30 10.89
N GLY A 19 13.29 12.00 10.65
CA GLY A 19 13.13 10.98 11.68
C GLY A 19 11.72 10.90 12.29
N HIS A 20 10.72 11.52 11.65
CA HIS A 20 9.34 11.43 12.10
C HIS A 20 8.75 10.12 11.57
N PRO A 21 8.35 9.17 12.45
CA PRO A 21 7.66 7.96 12.02
C PRO A 21 6.39 8.34 11.28
N ALA A 22 6.41 8.16 9.97
CA ALA A 22 5.27 8.31 9.09
C ALA A 22 5.08 7.00 8.32
N PHE A 23 3.84 6.71 7.93
CA PHE A 23 3.52 5.59 7.06
C PHE A 23 3.06 6.19 5.72
N PRO A 24 3.98 6.63 4.85
CA PRO A 24 3.58 7.25 3.59
C PRO A 24 2.81 6.23 2.74
N VAL A 25 1.62 6.61 2.27
CA VAL A 25 0.80 5.76 1.41
C VAL A 25 0.98 6.19 -0.04
N ASP A 26 1.61 5.33 -0.83
CA ASP A 26 1.75 5.50 -2.27
C ASP A 26 0.65 4.76 -3.06
N THR A 27 0.77 4.69 -4.39
CA THR A 27 -0.21 4.00 -5.25
C THR A 27 -0.19 2.48 -5.10
N HIS A 28 0.94 1.87 -4.72
CA HIS A 28 1.04 0.44 -4.46
C HIS A 28 0.37 0.10 -3.13
N ILE A 29 0.74 0.80 -2.07
CA ILE A 29 0.20 0.62 -0.72
C ILE A 29 -1.30 0.88 -0.73
N HIS A 30 -1.77 1.98 -1.35
CA HIS A 30 -3.20 2.27 -1.39
C HIS A 30 -4.01 1.17 -2.09
N ARG A 31 -3.53 0.68 -3.23
CA ARG A 31 -4.15 -0.43 -3.97
C ARG A 31 -4.15 -1.71 -3.15
N LEU A 32 -3.04 -2.05 -2.52
CA LEU A 32 -2.88 -3.30 -1.78
C LEU A 32 -3.65 -3.29 -0.47
N ALA A 33 -3.67 -2.16 0.25
CA ALA A 33 -4.48 -1.99 1.44
C ALA A 33 -5.97 -2.24 1.15
N GLN A 34 -6.48 -1.79 0.00
CA GLN A 34 -7.83 -2.12 -0.44
C GLN A 34 -7.98 -3.59 -0.82
N ARG A 35 -7.05 -4.08 -1.63
CA ARG A 35 -7.09 -5.46 -2.14
C ARG A 35 -7.03 -6.50 -1.03
N TRP A 36 -6.34 -6.22 0.06
CA TRP A 36 -6.19 -7.08 1.24
C TRP A 36 -7.20 -6.78 2.35
N GLY A 37 -8.10 -5.81 2.14
CA GLY A 37 -9.13 -5.47 3.12
C GLY A 37 -8.64 -4.70 4.35
N LEU A 38 -7.43 -4.13 4.31
CA LEU A 38 -6.86 -3.29 5.38
C LEU A 38 -7.51 -1.89 5.44
N SER A 39 -8.06 -1.42 4.31
CA SER A 39 -8.79 -0.16 4.23
C SER A 39 -9.91 -0.25 3.18
N ASN A 40 -10.94 0.57 3.34
CA ASN A 40 -12.02 0.70 2.35
C ASN A 40 -11.62 1.54 1.11
N GLY A 41 -10.45 2.17 1.14
CA GLY A 41 -9.89 2.85 -0.03
C GLY A 41 -10.54 4.16 -0.46
N LYS A 42 -11.42 4.75 0.36
CA LYS A 42 -12.14 5.98 -0.03
C LYS A 42 -11.22 7.12 -0.46
N ASN A 43 -10.08 7.26 0.21
CA ASN A 43 -9.00 8.17 -0.17
C ASN A 43 -7.69 7.76 0.52
N VAL A 44 -6.58 8.37 0.10
CA VAL A 44 -5.24 8.06 0.63
C VAL A 44 -5.12 8.39 2.11
N VAL A 45 -5.72 9.48 2.58
CA VAL A 45 -5.69 9.91 3.99
C VAL A 45 -6.36 8.88 4.90
N GLN A 46 -7.51 8.35 4.47
CA GLN A 46 -8.22 7.30 5.17
C GLN A 46 -7.40 6.02 5.22
N THR A 47 -6.77 5.64 4.10
CA THR A 47 -5.89 4.47 4.08
C THR A 47 -4.70 4.64 5.01
N GLU A 48 -4.05 5.80 5.04
CA GLU A 48 -2.95 6.07 5.95
C GLU A 48 -3.40 5.93 7.42
N LYS A 49 -4.55 6.51 7.77
CA LYS A 49 -5.13 6.41 9.11
C LYS A 49 -5.43 4.96 9.48
N ASP A 50 -5.99 4.18 8.56
CA ASP A 50 -6.29 2.77 8.79
C ASP A 50 -5.01 1.95 9.02
N LEU A 51 -3.97 2.13 8.18
CA LEU A 51 -2.71 1.39 8.29
C LEU A 51 -1.93 1.77 9.56
N LYS A 52 -1.91 3.07 9.93
CA LYS A 52 -1.31 3.52 11.19
C LYS A 52 -2.01 2.96 12.43
N ARG A 53 -3.32 2.70 12.34
CA ARG A 53 -4.08 2.04 13.42
C ARG A 53 -3.78 0.53 13.48
N LEU A 54 -3.57 -0.12 12.33
CA LEU A 54 -3.36 -1.56 12.24
C LEU A 54 -1.94 -2.00 12.61
N PHE A 55 -0.94 -1.17 12.30
CA PHE A 55 0.47 -1.54 12.47
C PHE A 55 1.17 -0.72 13.55
N PRO A 56 2.05 -1.36 14.35
CA PRO A 56 2.83 -0.67 15.36
C PRO A 56 3.83 0.30 14.71
N LYS A 57 4.07 1.44 15.39
CA LYS A 57 4.77 2.61 14.85
C LYS A 57 6.21 2.31 14.41
N GLU A 58 6.84 1.39 15.12
CA GLU A 58 8.23 0.96 14.93
C GLU A 58 8.40 0.25 13.58
N LYS A 59 7.33 -0.36 13.05
CA LYS A 59 7.35 -1.12 11.79
C LYS A 59 6.95 -0.30 10.56
N TRP A 60 6.58 0.97 10.70
CA TRP A 60 5.97 1.73 9.61
C TRP A 60 6.90 1.89 8.39
N ASN A 61 8.18 2.19 8.61
CA ASN A 61 9.16 2.34 7.53
C ASN A 61 9.44 0.99 6.83
N ASP A 62 9.62 -0.07 7.60
CA ASP A 62 9.88 -1.41 7.05
C ASP A 62 8.69 -1.92 6.25
N LEU A 63 7.48 -1.79 6.80
CA LEU A 63 6.25 -2.20 6.12
C LEU A 63 6.00 -1.38 4.84
N HIS A 64 6.32 -0.08 4.86
CA HIS A 64 6.21 0.75 3.66
C HIS A 64 7.02 0.15 2.51
N LEU A 65 8.30 -0.17 2.74
CA LEU A 65 9.16 -0.77 1.72
C LEU A 65 8.70 -2.18 1.35
N GLN A 66 8.41 -3.04 2.32
CA GLN A 66 7.99 -4.43 2.10
C GLN A 66 6.72 -4.51 1.25
N ILE A 67 5.71 -3.69 1.53
CA ILE A 67 4.46 -3.66 0.77
C ILE A 67 4.70 -3.18 -0.66
N ILE A 68 5.58 -2.18 -0.86
CA ILE A 68 5.94 -1.70 -2.20
C ILE A 68 6.64 -2.81 -3.00
N TYR A 69 7.65 -3.46 -2.44
CA TYR A 69 8.36 -4.56 -3.09
C TYR A 69 7.41 -5.70 -3.45
N TYR A 70 6.60 -6.14 -2.49
CA TYR A 70 5.62 -7.20 -2.72
C TYR A 70 4.61 -6.83 -3.82
N GLY A 71 4.16 -5.58 -3.83
CA GLY A 71 3.25 -5.05 -4.84
C GLY A 71 3.84 -4.89 -6.24
N ARG A 72 5.16 -4.96 -6.37
CA ARG A 72 5.88 -4.89 -7.65
C ARG A 72 6.20 -6.27 -8.18
N GLU A 73 6.59 -7.21 -7.32
CA GLU A 73 7.02 -8.54 -7.75
C GLU A 73 5.88 -9.55 -7.77
N PHE A 74 5.09 -9.61 -6.70
CA PHE A 74 4.13 -10.70 -6.49
C PHE A 74 2.69 -10.28 -6.73
N CYS A 75 2.27 -9.10 -6.26
CA CYS A 75 0.90 -8.63 -6.42
C CYS A 75 0.78 -7.34 -7.23
N THR A 76 1.19 -7.45 -8.49
CA THR A 76 1.13 -6.37 -9.48
C THR A 76 -0.28 -5.84 -9.70
N ALA A 77 -0.39 -4.62 -10.22
CA ALA A 77 -1.68 -3.99 -10.47
C ALA A 77 -2.53 -4.76 -11.49
N ARG A 78 -1.90 -5.32 -12.54
CA ARG A 78 -2.59 -5.99 -13.66
C ARG A 78 -2.49 -7.51 -13.64
N GLY A 79 -1.41 -8.07 -13.10
CA GLY A 79 -1.11 -9.51 -13.18
C GLY A 79 -1.23 -10.28 -11.87
N CYS A 80 -1.71 -9.67 -10.78
CA CYS A 80 -1.90 -10.40 -9.53
C CYS A 80 -3.05 -11.40 -9.67
N ASP A 81 -2.72 -12.68 -9.81
CA ASP A 81 -3.68 -13.76 -9.68
C ASP A 81 -4.00 -13.98 -8.20
N GLY A 82 -5.12 -13.43 -7.76
CA GLY A 82 -5.52 -13.46 -6.35
C GLY A 82 -5.82 -14.85 -5.78
N THR A 83 -5.82 -15.90 -6.61
CA THR A 83 -5.92 -17.30 -6.17
C THR A 83 -4.56 -17.97 -5.96
N VAL A 84 -3.47 -17.35 -6.44
CA VAL A 84 -2.10 -17.86 -6.31
C VAL A 84 -1.23 -16.95 -5.43
N CYS A 85 -1.50 -15.64 -5.46
CA CYS A 85 -0.80 -14.66 -4.63
C CYS A 85 -0.94 -15.00 -3.13
N GLU A 86 0.18 -15.21 -2.45
CA GLU A 86 0.25 -15.69 -1.06
C GLU A 86 -0.54 -14.83 -0.07
N ILE A 87 -0.39 -13.50 -0.14
CA ILE A 87 -1.14 -12.62 0.77
C ILE A 87 -2.62 -12.60 0.38
N CYS A 88 -2.96 -12.57 -0.91
CA CYS A 88 -4.35 -12.57 -1.35
C CYS A 88 -5.10 -13.85 -0.98
N THR A 89 -4.44 -15.00 -1.08
CA THR A 89 -4.99 -16.31 -0.69
C THR A 89 -5.13 -16.40 0.83
N THR A 90 -4.18 -15.85 1.58
CA THR A 90 -4.29 -15.76 3.05
C THR A 90 -5.45 -14.85 3.47
N CYS A 91 -5.62 -13.69 2.83
CA CYS A 91 -6.73 -12.78 3.12
C CYS A 91 -8.09 -13.33 2.65
N TYR A 92 -8.11 -14.10 1.56
CA TYR A 92 -9.34 -14.61 0.93
C TYR A 92 -9.20 -16.08 0.51
N PRO A 93 -9.13 -17.03 1.47
CA PRO A 93 -8.85 -18.44 1.16
C PRO A 93 -9.96 -19.13 0.37
N LYS A 94 -11.19 -18.61 0.44
CA LYS A 94 -12.36 -19.15 -0.30
C LYS A 94 -12.49 -18.60 -1.72
N ARG A 95 -11.55 -17.75 -2.18
CA ARG A 95 -11.61 -17.13 -3.50
C ARG A 95 -11.36 -18.17 -4.59
N LYS A 96 -12.36 -18.40 -5.45
CA LYS A 96 -12.28 -19.35 -6.57
C LYS A 96 -11.89 -18.71 -7.91
N THR A 97 -11.90 -17.38 -8.00
CA THR A 97 -11.65 -16.64 -9.24
C THR A 97 -10.60 -15.55 -9.05
N PRO A 98 -9.76 -15.29 -10.06
CA PRO A 98 -8.75 -14.22 -9.99
C PRO A 98 -9.37 -12.85 -9.68
N VAL A 99 -8.58 -11.97 -9.07
CA VAL A 99 -8.99 -10.58 -8.83
C VAL A 99 -9.21 -9.90 -10.18
N LYS A 100 -10.47 -9.63 -10.53
CA LYS A 100 -10.78 -8.81 -11.70
C LYS A 100 -10.37 -7.38 -11.41
N ASN A 101 -9.33 -6.91 -12.10
CA ASN A 101 -8.93 -5.51 -12.04
C ASN A 101 -9.99 -4.69 -12.76
N ARG A 102 -10.94 -4.12 -12.00
CA ARG A 102 -11.83 -3.10 -12.54
C ARG A 102 -10.97 -1.88 -12.82
N ARG A 103 -10.69 -1.62 -14.09
CA ARG A 103 -10.29 -0.30 -14.54
C ARG A 103 -11.51 0.39 -15.15
N PRO A 104 -11.66 1.71 -14.99
CA PRO A 104 -12.28 2.51 -16.04
C PRO A 104 -11.43 2.43 -17.32
#